data_AF-A0A357IVD8-F1
#
_entry.id   AF-A0A357IVD8-F1
#
_cell.length_a   1.000
_cell.length_b   1.000
_cell.length_c   1.000
_cell.angle_alpha   90.00
_cell.angle_beta   90.00
_cell.angle_gamma   90.00
#
_symmetry.space_group_name_H-M   'P 1'
#
loop_
_entity.id
_entity.type
_entity.pdbx_description
1 polymer ?
#
loop_
_entity_poly.entity_id
_entity_poly.type
_entity_poly.pdbx_seq_one_letter_code
_entity_poly.pdbx_strand_id
1 'polypeptide(L)' 'SMAAPHVAGLAALLRAYNPDFDAATTIQKIIDGGEANTSISSNTKYGVSINADNSMRDLDQVTGVTATLQ' A
#
# COMPACT_ATOMS: atom_id res chain seq x y z
N SER A 1 -2.69 19.88 -2.98
CA SER A 1 -4.02 19.62 -2.37
C SER A 1 -4.86 18.49 -2.99
N MET A 2 -4.46 17.82 -4.08
CA MET A 2 -5.26 16.70 -4.66
C MET A 2 -4.71 15.29 -4.33
N ALA A 3 -3.40 15.15 -4.12
CA ALA A 3 -2.80 13.85 -3.74
C ALA A 3 -3.18 13.40 -2.31
N ALA A 4 -3.27 14.35 -1.36
CA ALA A 4 -3.62 14.03 0.02
C ALA A 4 -5.02 13.40 0.17
N PRO A 5 -6.11 13.94 -0.41
CA PRO A 5 -7.41 13.28 -0.34
C PRO A 5 -7.46 11.94 -1.09
N HIS A 6 -6.61 11.74 -2.12
CA HIS A 6 -6.48 10.43 -2.78
C HIS A 6 -5.90 9.37 -1.84
N VAL A 7 -4.81 9.69 -1.12
CA VAL A 7 -4.22 8.78 -0.12
C VAL A 7 -5.17 8.55 1.05
N ALA A 8 -5.88 9.59 1.50
CA ALA A 8 -6.87 9.46 2.58
C ALA A 8 -8.04 8.55 2.18
N GLY A 9 -8.51 8.64 0.92
CA GLY A 9 -9.53 7.75 0.38
C GLY A 9 -9.08 6.28 0.38
N LEU A 10 -7.83 5.99 -0.04
CA LEU A 10 -7.29 4.63 0.04
C LEU A 10 -7.19 4.15 1.49
N ALA A 11 -6.69 4.98 2.40
CA ALA A 11 -6.61 4.63 3.83
C ALA A 11 -7.99 4.32 4.44
N ALA A 12 -9.05 5.00 3.97
CA ALA A 12 -10.42 4.71 4.36
C ALA A 12 -10.92 3.39 3.77
N LEU A 13 -10.60 3.08 2.51
CA LEU A 13 -10.95 1.80 1.87
C LEU A 13 -10.31 0.60 2.59
N LEU A 14 -9.01 0.69 2.90
CA LEU A 14 -8.27 -0.37 3.61
C LEU A 14 -8.89 -0.66 4.98
N ARG A 15 -9.27 0.40 5.72
CA ARG A 15 -9.90 0.26 7.04
C ARG A 15 -11.38 -0.10 6.97
N ALA A 16 -12.08 0.21 5.88
CA ALA A 16 -13.42 -0.30 5.63
C ALA A 16 -13.40 -1.81 5.37
N TYR A 17 -12.35 -2.32 4.73
CA TYR A 17 -12.15 -3.76 4.53
C TYR A 17 -11.76 -4.46 5.83
N ASN A 18 -10.77 -3.93 6.55
CA ASN A 18 -10.38 -4.44 7.87
C ASN A 18 -10.34 -3.30 8.92
N PRO A 19 -11.40 -3.16 9.72
CA PRO A 19 -11.49 -2.11 10.74
C PRO A 19 -10.47 -2.23 11.88
N ASP A 20 -9.86 -3.40 12.06
CA ASP A 20 -8.87 -3.64 13.12
C ASP A 20 -7.47 -3.11 12.75
N PHE A 21 -7.28 -2.66 11.50
CA PHE A 21 -6.03 -2.02 11.10
C PHE A 21 -5.81 -0.70 11.85
N ASP A 22 -4.74 -0.67 12.63
CA ASP A 22 -4.24 0.54 13.23
C ASP A 22 -3.63 1.49 12.17
N ALA A 23 -3.26 2.69 12.61
CA ALA A 23 -2.71 3.69 11.71
C ALA A 23 -1.38 3.24 11.07
N ALA A 24 -0.52 2.56 11.82
CA ALA A 24 0.77 2.09 11.35
C ALA A 24 0.62 1.01 10.26
N THR A 25 -0.23 0.01 10.51
CA THR A 25 -0.53 -1.07 9.56
C THR A 25 -1.18 -0.50 8.29
N THR A 26 -2.11 0.44 8.44
CA THR A 26 -2.74 1.09 7.28
C THR A 26 -1.70 1.81 6.40
N ILE A 27 -0.77 2.55 7.02
CA ILE A 27 0.31 3.23 6.29
C ILE A 27 1.21 2.20 5.60
N GLN A 28 1.56 1.12 6.28
CA GLN A 28 2.42 0.08 5.73
C GLN A 28 1.77 -0.59 4.51
N LYS A 29 0.47 -0.92 4.56
CA LYS A 29 -0.27 -1.47 3.42
C LYS A 29 -0.36 -0.53 2.21
N ILE A 30 -0.40 0.78 2.45
CA ILE A 30 -0.33 1.77 1.36
C ILE A 30 1.06 1.80 0.72
N ILE A 31 2.11 1.62 1.52
CA ILE A 31 3.50 1.61 1.05
C ILE A 31 3.79 0.31 0.28
N ASP A 32 3.43 -0.84 0.86
CA ASP A 32 3.71 -2.18 0.30
C ASP A 32 2.96 -2.42 -1.01
N GLY A 33 1.71 -1.94 -1.09
CA GLY A 33 0.95 -1.95 -2.35
C GLY A 33 1.34 -0.83 -3.32
N GLY A 34 2.27 0.05 -2.96
CA GLY A 34 2.75 1.11 -3.83
C GLY A 34 3.63 0.59 -4.97
N GLU A 35 3.70 1.35 -6.05
CA GLU A 35 4.55 1.06 -7.21
C GLU A 35 5.87 1.82 -7.11
N ALA A 36 6.99 1.12 -7.22
CA ALA A 36 8.31 1.76 -7.21
C ALA A 36 8.44 2.74 -8.40
N ASN A 37 8.84 3.98 -8.12
CA ASN A 37 8.97 5.02 -9.13
C ASN A 37 10.31 5.78 -8.98
N THR A 38 11.20 5.55 -9.94
CA THR A 38 12.57 6.11 -9.95
C THR A 38 12.60 7.62 -10.06
N SER A 39 11.55 8.26 -10.60
CA SER A 39 11.50 9.72 -10.74
C SER A 39 11.21 10.44 -9.43
N ILE A 40 10.73 9.73 -8.40
CA ILE A 40 10.40 10.31 -7.08
C ILE A 40 11.23 9.72 -5.94
N SER A 41 12.09 8.73 -6.21
CA SER A 41 12.87 8.02 -5.19
C SER A 41 13.84 8.91 -4.41
N SER A 42 14.40 9.94 -5.05
CA SER A 42 15.29 10.91 -4.38
C SER A 42 14.54 11.98 -3.58
N ASN A 43 13.23 12.15 -3.81
CA ASN A 43 12.44 13.26 -3.27
C ASN A 43 11.33 12.80 -2.32
N THR A 44 11.19 11.49 -2.10
CA THR A 44 10.19 10.89 -1.22
C THR A 44 10.84 9.84 -0.33
N LYS A 45 10.32 9.67 0.89
CA LYS A 45 10.90 8.74 1.87
C LYS A 45 10.88 7.27 1.40
N TYR A 46 9.84 6.88 0.67
CA TYR A 46 9.59 5.50 0.29
C TYR A 46 9.82 5.21 -1.20
N GLY A 47 9.99 6.23 -2.04
CA GLY A 47 10.20 6.05 -3.49
C GLY A 47 9.06 5.33 -4.22
N VAL A 48 7.88 5.25 -3.63
CA VAL A 48 6.70 4.59 -4.19
C VAL A 48 5.61 5.59 -4.57
N SER A 49 4.98 5.34 -5.71
CA SER A 49 3.73 5.97 -6.12
C SER A 49 2.57 5.13 -5.62
N ILE A 50 1.52 5.78 -5.12
CA ILE A 50 0.35 5.08 -4.59
C ILE A 50 -0.36 4.28 -5.69
N ASN A 51 -0.72 3.03 -5.41
CA ASN A 51 -1.51 2.17 -6.29
C ASN A 51 -2.61 1.47 -5.46
N ALA A 52 -3.86 1.92 -5.63
CA ALA A 52 -4.99 1.41 -4.88
C ALA A 52 -5.33 -0.05 -5.21
N ASP A 53 -5.19 -0.47 -6.47
CA ASP A 53 -5.49 -1.86 -6.88
C ASP A 53 -4.53 -2.84 -6.20
N ASN A 54 -3.23 -2.56 -6.29
CA ASN A 54 -2.21 -3.38 -5.65
C ASN A 54 -2.36 -3.40 -4.12
N SER A 55 -2.58 -2.24 -3.48
CA SER A 55 -2.81 -2.20 -2.03
C SER A 55 -4.01 -3.02 -1.58
N MET A 56 -5.08 -3.09 -2.38
CA MET A 56 -6.23 -3.94 -2.06
C MET A 56 -5.94 -5.43 -2.31
N ARG A 57 -5.19 -5.76 -3.37
CA ARG A 57 -4.79 -7.15 -3.65
C ARG A 57 -3.79 -7.70 -2.64
N ASP A 58 -2.97 -6.85 -2.06
CA ASP A 58 -2.02 -7.18 -0.99
C ASP A 58 -2.72 -7.55 0.34
N LEU A 59 -4.00 -7.20 0.52
CA LEU A 59 -4.79 -7.57 1.70
C LEU A 59 -5.05 -9.07 1.81
N ASP A 60 -5.25 -9.73 0.66
CA ASP A 60 -5.54 -11.17 0.58
C ASP A 60 -4.28 -12.01 0.35
N GLN A 61 -3.11 -11.37 0.21
CA GLN A 61 -1.87 -12.09 -0.02
C GLN A 61 -1.43 -12.80 1.26
N VAL A 62 -1.44 -14.14 1.24
CA VAL A 62 -0.85 -14.96 2.30
C VAL A 62 0.67 -14.75 2.27
N THR A 63 1.17 -13.95 3.20
CA THR A 63 2.60 -13.78 3.40
C THR A 63 3.17 -15.09 3.97
N GLY A 64 4.26 -15.59 3.37
CA GLY A 64 4.94 -16.83 3.81
C GLY A 64 4.84 -18.03 2.87
N VAL A 65 4.18 -17.92 1.72
CA VAL A 65 4.20 -18.99 0.70
C VAL A 65 5.39 -18.79 -0.23
N THR A 66 6.53 -19.43 0.09
CA THR A 66 7.65 -19.55 -0.85
C THR A 66 7.34 -20.66 -1.85
N ALA A 67 6.97 -20.30 -3.08
CA ALA A 67 6.88 -21.26 -4.17
C ALA A 67 8.29 -21.78 -4.47
N THR A 68 8.59 -23.03 -4.07
CA THR A 68 9.80 -23.73 -4.51
C THR A 68 9.46 -24.37 -5.84
N LEU A 69 10.06 -23.86 -6.93
CA LEU A 69 9.99 -24.53 -8.23
C LEU A 69 10.83 -25.82 -8.12
N GLN A 70 10.18 -26.98 -8.27
CA GLN A 70 10.86 -28.28 -8.44
C GLN A 70 11.23 -28.51 -9.90
#